data_AF-A0A970UZ93-F1
#
_entry.id   AF-A0A970UZ93-F1
#
_cell.length_a   1.000
_cell.length_b   1.000
_cell.length_c   1.000
_cell.angle_alpha   90.00
_cell.angle_beta   90.00
_cell.angle_gamma   90.00
#
_symmetry.space_group_name_H-M   'P 1'
#
loop_
_entity.id
_entity.type
_entity.pdbx_description
1 polymer ?
#
loop_
_entity_poly.entity_id
_entity_poly.type
_entity_poly.pdbx_seq_one_letter_code
_entity_poly.pdbx_strand_id
1 'polypeptide(L)'
;MNLKKNAYRFRRKLQVFAVKILGDELMSHIYFLFVMRKRLNLKNPVTFNEKVQYYKLFCCPNNDLIIQCSDKYKVRDYLKQKGLSEYLIPLFGAWDTVGDILWDELPDKFVLKCNHGCGYNYICTNKHEASEFDAKIELEK
;
A
#
# COMPACT_ATOMS: atom_id res chain seq x y z
N MET A 1 -21.67 8.52 11.87
CA MET A 1 -21.10 7.54 10.91
C MET A 1 -21.14 8.14 9.50
N ASN A 2 -19.98 8.37 8.85
CA ASN A 2 -19.84 9.34 7.76
C ASN A 2 -20.23 8.73 6.38
N LEU A 3 -21.36 9.17 5.79
CA LEU A 3 -21.90 8.67 4.51
C LEU A 3 -20.87 8.61 3.37
N LYS A 4 -19.97 9.59 3.30
CA LYS A 4 -18.88 9.65 2.31
C LYS A 4 -17.89 8.48 2.45
N LYS A 5 -17.60 8.05 3.68
CA LYS A 5 -16.69 6.92 3.98
C LYS A 5 -17.30 5.60 3.54
N ASN A 6 -18.61 5.43 3.73
CA ASN A 6 -19.34 4.23 3.30
C ASN A 6 -19.44 4.15 1.77
N ALA A 7 -19.75 5.26 1.10
CA ALA A 7 -19.76 5.32 -0.36
C ALA A 7 -18.37 5.01 -0.98
N TYR A 8 -17.30 5.55 -0.39
CA TYR A 8 -15.93 5.23 -0.82
C TYR A 8 -15.62 3.74 -0.68
N ARG A 9 -15.93 3.14 0.48
CA ARG A 9 -15.70 1.70 0.74
C ARG A 9 -16.46 0.83 -0.26
N PHE A 10 -17.72 1.15 -0.52
CA PHE A 10 -18.53 0.43 -1.49
C PHE A 10 -17.96 0.53 -2.92
N ARG A 11 -17.63 1.74 -3.38
CA ARG A 11 -16.95 1.96 -4.68
C ARG A 11 -15.65 1.18 -4.77
N ARG A 12 -14.85 1.15 -3.70
CA ARG A 12 -13.58 0.39 -3.66
C ARG A 12 -13.82 -1.12 -3.76
N LYS A 13 -14.81 -1.68 -3.07
CA LYS A 13 -15.17 -3.10 -3.19
C LYS A 13 -15.57 -3.45 -4.63
N LEU A 14 -16.43 -2.64 -5.24
CA LEU A 14 -16.81 -2.81 -6.65
C LEU A 14 -15.60 -2.70 -7.59
N GLN A 15 -14.71 -1.75 -7.33
CA GLN A 15 -13.49 -1.58 -8.12
C GLN A 15 -12.59 -2.82 -8.03
N VAL A 16 -12.34 -3.35 -6.83
CA VAL A 16 -11.51 -4.55 -6.64
C VAL A 16 -12.15 -5.76 -7.32
N PHE A 17 -13.47 -5.91 -7.22
CA PHE A 17 -14.21 -6.95 -7.92
C PHE A 17 -14.09 -6.82 -9.45
N ALA A 18 -14.26 -5.62 -9.98
CA ALA A 18 -14.13 -5.35 -11.42
C ALA A 18 -12.72 -5.66 -11.94
N VAL A 19 -11.66 -5.34 -11.17
CA VAL A 19 -10.27 -5.69 -11.52
C VAL A 19 -10.09 -7.20 -11.64
N LYS A 20 -10.67 -7.99 -10.72
CA LYS A 20 -10.56 -9.46 -10.78
C LYS A 20 -11.23 -10.07 -12.01
N ILE A 21 -12.30 -9.45 -12.51
CA ILE A 21 -13.03 -9.94 -13.70
C ILE A 21 -12.40 -9.46 -15.00
N LEU A 22 -12.05 -8.18 -15.07
CA LEU A 22 -11.63 -7.52 -16.31
C LEU A 22 -10.11 -7.57 -16.54
N GLY A 23 -9.33 -7.84 -15.49
CA GLY A 23 -7.87 -7.81 -15.53
C GLY A 23 -7.27 -6.41 -15.44
N ASP A 24 -5.99 -6.34 -15.07
CA ASP A 24 -5.30 -5.07 -14.80
C ASP A 24 -5.14 -4.18 -16.04
N GLU A 25 -4.90 -4.78 -17.22
CA GLU A 25 -4.70 -4.04 -18.46
C GLU A 25 -5.99 -3.33 -18.90
N LEU A 26 -7.11 -4.06 -19.02
CA LEU A 26 -8.39 -3.48 -19.42
C LEU A 26 -8.86 -2.42 -18.41
N MET A 27 -8.71 -2.69 -17.12
CA MET A 27 -9.01 -1.70 -16.09
C MET A 27 -8.13 -0.45 -16.22
N SER A 28 -6.86 -0.60 -16.57
CA SER A 28 -5.96 0.53 -16.80
C SER A 28 -6.40 1.37 -18.01
N HIS A 29 -6.86 0.76 -19.11
CA HIS A 29 -7.44 1.48 -20.24
C HIS A 29 -8.68 2.27 -19.85
N ILE A 30 -9.61 1.66 -19.11
CA ILE A 30 -10.85 2.29 -18.65
C ILE A 30 -10.54 3.49 -17.75
N TYR A 31 -9.71 3.29 -16.71
CA TYR A 31 -9.36 4.36 -15.78
C TYR A 31 -8.61 5.50 -16.46
N PHE A 32 -7.66 5.17 -17.34
CA PHE A 32 -6.92 6.18 -18.08
C PHE A 32 -7.84 7.01 -18.96
N LEU A 33 -8.83 6.40 -19.62
CA LEU A 33 -9.83 7.13 -20.40
C LEU A 33 -10.64 8.11 -19.55
N PHE A 34 -11.11 7.69 -18.37
CA PHE A 34 -11.90 8.56 -17.50
C PHE A 34 -11.09 9.70 -16.86
N VAL A 35 -9.86 9.41 -16.41
CA VAL A 35 -9.02 10.37 -15.70
C VAL A 35 -8.29 11.31 -16.66
N MET A 36 -7.67 10.75 -17.71
CA MET A 36 -6.84 11.50 -18.65
C MET A 36 -7.64 12.04 -19.85
N ARG A 37 -8.90 11.62 -20.01
CA ARG A 37 -9.76 11.97 -21.16
C ARG A 37 -9.14 11.60 -22.51
N LYS A 38 -8.30 10.57 -22.52
CA LYS A 38 -7.55 10.07 -23.69
C LYS A 38 -7.48 8.55 -23.65
N ARG A 39 -7.36 7.90 -24.81
CA ARG A 39 -7.14 6.45 -24.86
C ARG A 39 -5.69 6.14 -24.48
N LEU A 40 -5.50 5.17 -23.59
CA LEU A 40 -4.18 4.66 -23.22
C LEU A 40 -3.56 3.90 -24.39
N ASN A 41 -2.37 4.31 -24.85
CA ASN A 41 -1.59 3.57 -25.84
C ASN A 41 -0.46 2.79 -25.16
N LEU A 42 -0.66 1.48 -24.94
CA LEU A 42 0.37 0.59 -24.41
C LEU A 42 1.31 0.02 -25.49
N LYS A 43 0.94 0.11 -26.78
CA LYS A 43 1.79 -0.38 -27.88
C LYS A 43 2.95 0.56 -28.19
N ASN A 44 2.70 1.86 -28.15
CA ASN A 44 3.70 2.90 -28.34
C ASN A 44 3.46 4.07 -27.37
N PRO A 45 3.83 3.92 -26.08
CA PRO A 45 3.58 4.94 -25.06
C PRO A 45 4.47 6.17 -25.27
N VAL A 46 3.87 7.33 -25.53
CA VAL A 46 4.60 8.58 -25.82
C VAL A 46 4.64 9.48 -24.60
N THR A 47 3.48 9.68 -23.97
CA THR A 47 3.35 10.58 -22.82
C THR A 47 3.90 9.95 -21.55
N PHE A 48 4.27 10.79 -20.58
CA PHE A 48 4.73 10.32 -19.27
C PHE A 48 3.73 9.36 -18.60
N ASN A 49 2.43 9.68 -18.63
CA ASN A 49 1.41 8.86 -17.99
C ASN A 49 1.20 7.51 -18.70
N GLU A 50 1.31 7.46 -20.03
CA GLU A 50 1.27 6.18 -20.76
C GLU A 50 2.49 5.32 -20.40
N LYS A 51 3.68 5.92 -20.34
CA LYS A 51 4.91 5.24 -19.93
C LYS A 51 4.82 4.70 -18.51
N VAL A 52 4.27 5.47 -17.57
CA VAL A 52 4.03 5.01 -16.20
C VAL A 52 3.06 3.82 -16.16
N GLN A 53 1.96 3.87 -16.92
CA GLN A 53 1.01 2.75 -16.95
C GLN A 53 1.60 1.50 -17.59
N TYR A 54 2.34 1.65 -18.69
CA TYR A 54 3.10 0.55 -19.28
C TYR A 54 4.07 -0.07 -18.29
N TYR A 55 4.88 0.76 -17.62
CA TYR A 55 5.87 0.30 -16.64
C TYR A 55 5.23 -0.44 -15.48
N LYS A 56 4.12 0.08 -14.94
CA LYS A 56 3.37 -0.57 -13.85
C LYS A 56 2.79 -1.93 -14.24
N LEU A 57 2.32 -2.09 -15.48
CA LEU A 57 1.67 -3.31 -15.93
C LEU A 57 2.67 -4.41 -16.32
N PHE A 58 3.76 -4.04 -17.01
CA PHE A 58 4.63 -5.02 -17.66
C PHE A 58 6.02 -5.13 -17.03
N CYS A 59 6.51 -4.08 -16.38
CA CYS A 59 7.86 -4.05 -15.80
C CYS A 59 7.84 -4.31 -14.28
N CYS A 60 7.02 -3.57 -13.52
CA CYS A 60 7.00 -3.67 -12.06
C CYS A 60 6.68 -5.08 -11.53
N PRO A 61 5.69 -5.84 -12.07
CA PRO A 61 5.31 -7.13 -11.49
C PRO A 61 6.37 -8.22 -11.63
N ASN A 62 7.33 -8.05 -12.54
CA ASN A 62 8.37 -9.02 -12.85
C ASN A 62 9.77 -8.55 -12.43
N ASN A 63 9.85 -7.51 -11.59
CA ASN A 63 11.11 -6.94 -11.15
C ASN A 63 11.25 -7.09 -9.62
N ASP A 64 12.05 -8.06 -9.21
CA ASP A 64 12.26 -8.41 -7.80
C ASP A 64 12.76 -7.23 -6.97
N LEU A 65 13.61 -6.38 -7.55
CA LEU A 65 14.13 -5.20 -6.86
C LEU A 65 13.01 -4.17 -6.61
N ILE A 66 12.12 -3.96 -7.58
CA ILE A 66 10.96 -3.07 -7.40
C ILE A 66 10.03 -3.64 -6.34
N ILE A 67 9.75 -4.95 -6.39
CA ILE A 67 8.89 -5.62 -5.41
C ILE A 67 9.49 -5.48 -4.01
N GLN A 68 10.78 -5.78 -3.84
CA GLN A 68 11.50 -5.64 -2.57
C GLN A 68 11.46 -4.20 -2.06
N CYS A 69 11.73 -3.22 -2.91
CA CYS A 69 11.76 -1.81 -2.51
C CYS A 69 10.36 -1.22 -2.26
N SER A 70 9.31 -1.80 -2.83
CA SER A 70 7.92 -1.35 -2.63
C SER A 70 7.31 -1.83 -1.32
N ASP A 71 7.86 -2.89 -0.74
CA ASP A 71 7.48 -3.45 0.55
C ASP A 71 8.23 -2.71 1.67
N LYS A 72 7.48 -2.02 2.55
CA LYS A 72 8.06 -1.17 3.61
C LYS A 72 8.91 -1.95 4.63
N TYR A 73 8.76 -3.26 4.70
CA TYR A 73 9.56 -4.12 5.55
C TYR A 73 10.77 -4.66 4.79
N LYS A 74 10.57 -5.27 3.62
CA LYS A 74 11.67 -5.89 2.84
C LYS A 74 12.70 -4.89 2.32
N VAL A 75 12.30 -3.63 2.07
CA VAL A 75 13.22 -2.57 1.66
C VAL A 75 14.33 -2.33 2.71
N ARG A 76 14.10 -2.68 3.98
CA ARG A 76 15.11 -2.56 5.04
C ARG A 76 16.33 -3.41 4.75
N ASP A 77 16.14 -4.63 4.25
CA ASP A 77 17.26 -5.52 3.90
C ASP A 77 18.01 -5.04 2.66
N TYR A 78 17.29 -4.44 1.70
CA TYR A 78 17.93 -3.76 0.57
C TYR A 78 18.86 -2.63 1.04
N LEU A 79 18.41 -1.77 1.96
CA LEU A 79 19.25 -0.69 2.52
C LEU A 79 20.46 -1.24 3.27
N LYS A 80 20.29 -2.30 4.08
CA LYS A 80 21.40 -2.95 4.77
C LYS A 80 22.47 -3.46 3.80
N GLN A 81 22.06 -4.14 2.73
CA GLN A 81 22.96 -4.66 1.70
C GLN A 81 23.70 -3.54 0.95
N LYS A 82 23.09 -2.34 0.85
CA LYS A 82 23.72 -1.15 0.27
C LYS A 82 24.60 -0.37 1.24
N GLY A 83 24.70 -0.80 2.50
CA GLY A 83 25.44 -0.07 3.53
C GLY A 83 24.76 1.25 3.92
N LEU A 84 23.44 1.34 3.75
CA LEU A 84 22.62 2.54 3.99
C LEU A 84 21.70 2.36 5.22
N SER A 85 22.16 1.60 6.21
CA SER A 85 21.35 1.27 7.39
C SER A 85 21.08 2.47 8.29
N GLU A 86 21.91 3.50 8.22
CA GLU A 86 21.79 4.76 8.95
C GLU A 86 20.51 5.54 8.61
N TYR A 87 19.90 5.27 7.45
CA TYR A 87 18.62 5.87 7.05
C TYR A 87 17.41 5.09 7.57
N LEU A 88 17.62 3.92 8.19
CA LEU A 88 16.54 3.12 8.75
C LEU A 88 16.12 3.63 10.11
N ILE A 89 14.83 3.95 10.24
CA ILE A 89 14.22 4.18 11.56
C ILE A 89 14.23 2.88 12.40
N PRO A 90 14.21 3.00 13.74
CA PRO A 90 14.05 1.84 14.63
C PRO A 90 12.81 1.02 14.26
N LEU A 91 12.94 -0.30 14.35
CA LEU A 91 11.84 -1.25 14.15
C LEU A 91 11.66 -2.03 15.44
N PHE A 92 10.49 -1.88 16.07
CA PHE A 92 10.15 -2.59 17.31
C PHE A 92 9.71 -4.02 17.06
N GLY A 93 9.04 -4.28 15.93
CA GLY A 93 8.59 -5.61 15.56
C GLY A 93 8.00 -5.65 14.15
N ALA A 94 7.80 -6.86 13.66
CA ALA A 94 7.09 -7.16 12.41
C ALA A 94 6.28 -8.44 12.65
N TRP A 95 5.03 -8.43 12.17
CA TRP A 95 4.06 -9.49 12.42
C TRP A 95 3.31 -9.81 11.13
N ASP A 96 2.94 -11.08 10.95
CA ASP A 96 2.19 -11.52 9.77
C ASP A 96 0.70 -11.20 9.89
N THR A 97 0.15 -11.26 11.11
CA THR A 97 -1.25 -10.88 11.37
C THR A 97 -1.37 -9.79 12.43
N VAL A 98 -2.49 -9.08 12.37
CA VAL A 98 -2.85 -8.04 13.35
C VAL A 98 -3.06 -8.64 14.75
N GLY A 99 -3.44 -9.91 14.84
CA GLY A 99 -3.63 -10.63 16.09
C GLY A 99 -2.32 -10.97 16.82
N ASP A 100 -1.20 -11.05 16.09
CA ASP A 100 0.10 -11.43 16.65
C ASP A 100 0.83 -10.25 17.30
N ILE A 101 0.27 -9.04 17.20
CA ILE A 101 0.88 -7.82 17.75
C ILE A 101 0.83 -7.87 19.28
N LEU A 102 2.00 -7.94 19.91
CA LEU A 102 2.16 -7.91 21.37
C LEU A 102 2.09 -6.46 21.87
N TRP A 103 0.88 -5.99 22.18
CA TRP A 103 0.61 -4.60 22.53
C TRP A 103 1.37 -4.10 23.77
N ASP A 104 1.56 -4.98 24.76
CA ASP A 104 2.26 -4.65 26.00
C ASP A 104 3.74 -4.35 25.78
N GLU A 105 4.36 -4.96 24.76
CA GLU A 105 5.77 -4.78 24.40
C GLU A 105 6.02 -3.49 23.60
N LEU A 106 4.97 -2.86 23.05
CA LEU A 106 5.10 -1.61 22.31
C LEU A 106 5.44 -0.44 23.26
N PRO A 107 6.24 0.54 22.82
CA PRO A 107 6.56 1.73 23.61
C PRO A 107 5.33 2.64 23.80
N ASP A 108 5.46 3.70 24.60
CA ASP A 108 4.36 4.66 24.82
C ASP A 108 3.92 5.42 23.56
N LYS A 109 4.78 5.46 22.53
CA LYS A 109 4.54 6.11 21.22
C LYS A 109 5.09 5.25 20.10
N PHE A 110 4.26 4.91 19.12
CA PHE A 110 4.66 4.07 17.99
C PHE A 110 3.79 4.31 16.76
N VAL A 111 4.23 3.75 15.63
CA VAL A 111 3.44 3.71 14.41
C VAL A 111 3.41 2.28 13.89
N LEU A 112 2.21 1.72 13.73
CA LEU A 112 1.99 0.44 13.06
C LEU A 112 1.62 0.72 11.60
N LYS A 113 2.23 -0.01 10.66
CA LYS A 113 1.96 0.13 9.23
C LYS A 113 1.93 -1.24 8.58
N CYS A 114 0.96 -1.48 7.72
CA CYS A 114 1.05 -2.62 6.80
C CYS A 114 2.22 -2.38 5.82
N ASN A 115 3.00 -3.44 5.59
CA ASN A 115 4.12 -3.39 4.65
C ASN A 115 3.64 -3.08 3.23
N HIS A 116 2.47 -3.60 2.86
CA HIS A 116 1.80 -3.38 1.59
C HIS A 116 0.89 -2.15 1.63
N GLY A 117 0.71 -1.52 0.46
CA GLY A 117 -0.32 -0.50 0.23
C GLY A 117 -0.11 0.84 0.94
N CYS A 118 -1.20 1.61 1.03
CA CYS A 118 -1.24 2.95 1.62
C CYS A 118 -2.52 3.11 2.46
N GLY A 119 -2.46 3.99 3.48
CA GLY A 119 -3.60 4.27 4.35
C GLY A 119 -3.82 3.28 5.50
N TYR A 120 -3.07 2.18 5.56
CA TYR A 120 -3.05 1.22 6.66
C TYR A 120 -2.02 1.61 7.72
N ASN A 121 -2.24 2.75 8.37
CA ASN A 121 -1.34 3.26 9.39
C ASN A 121 -2.12 3.56 10.67
N TYR A 122 -1.63 3.05 11.79
CA TYR A 122 -2.09 3.44 13.12
C TYR A 122 -0.97 4.22 13.82
N ILE A 123 -1.26 5.45 14.22
CA ILE A 123 -0.31 6.34 14.89
C ILE A 123 -0.74 6.44 16.35
N CYS A 124 0.09 5.92 17.25
CA CYS A 124 -0.09 6.03 18.68
C CYS A 124 0.81 7.14 19.23
N THR A 125 0.20 8.23 19.72
CA THR A 125 0.92 9.33 20.37
C THR A 125 0.94 9.24 21.90
N ASN A 126 0.06 8.41 22.47
CA ASN A 126 0.01 8.07 23.90
C ASN A 126 -0.64 6.68 24.06
N LYS A 127 0.13 5.66 24.46
CA LYS A 127 -0.38 4.29 24.63
C LYS A 127 -1.46 4.17 25.70
N HIS A 128 -1.47 5.05 26.71
CA HIS A 128 -2.47 5.04 27.78
C HIS A 128 -3.86 5.52 27.34
N GLU A 129 -3.94 6.30 26.26
CA GLU A 129 -5.19 6.76 25.65
C GLU A 129 -5.55 5.94 24.40
N ALA A 130 -4.68 5.01 24.01
CA ALA A 130 -4.82 4.20 22.82
C ALA A 130 -5.65 2.95 23.10
N SER A 131 -6.57 2.64 22.19
CA SER A 131 -7.34 1.41 22.19
C SER A 131 -6.69 0.41 21.23
N GLU A 132 -6.20 -0.71 21.77
CA GLU A 132 -5.70 -1.84 20.96
C GLU A 132 -6.78 -2.29 19.96
N PHE A 133 -8.03 -2.38 20.42
CA PHE A 133 -9.17 -2.75 19.57
C PHE A 133 -9.33 -1.82 18.36
N ASP A 134 -9.25 -0.51 18.56
CA ASP A 134 -9.35 0.46 17.46
C ASP A 134 -8.16 0.37 16.51
N ALA A 135 -6.96 0.08 17.04
CA ALA A 135 -5.77 -0.15 16.21
C ALA A 135 -5.94 -1.38 15.32
N LYS A 136 -6.50 -2.47 15.86
CA LYS A 136 -6.77 -3.69 15.09
C LYS A 136 -7.78 -3.42 13.96
N ILE A 137 -8.88 -2.72 14.24
CA ILE A 137 -9.86 -2.31 13.22
C ILE A 137 -9.23 -1.42 12.14
N GLU A 138 -8.30 -0.54 12.51
CA GLU A 138 -7.62 0.35 11.56
C GLU A 138 -6.71 -0.43 10.60
N LEU A 139 -6.04 -1.48 11.09
CA LEU A 139 -5.09 -2.30 10.34
C LEU A 139 -5.76 -3.38 9.47
N GLU A 140 -6.95 -3.87 9.85
CA GLU A 140 -7.70 -4.91 9.12
C GLU A 140 -8.57 -4.41 7.93
N LYS A 141 -8.41 -3.14 7.53
CA LYS A 141 -9.26 -2.51 6.50
C LYS A 141 -9.14 -3.08 5.08
#